data_AF-A0A954UYQ8-F1
#
_entry.id   AF-A0A954UYQ8-F1
#
_cell.length_a   1.000
_cell.length_b   1.000
_cell.length_c   1.000
_cell.angle_alpha   90.00
_cell.angle_beta   90.00
_cell.angle_gamma   90.00
#
_symmetry.space_group_name_H-M   'P 1'
#
loop_
_entity.id
_entity.type
_entity.pdbx_description
1 polymer ?
#
loop_
_entity_poly.entity_id
_entity_poly.type
_entity_poly.pdbx_seq_one_letter_code
_entity_poly.pdbx_strand_id
1 'polypeptide(L)'
;ALRASTQLTTLAPLYLVQAWEQRAGASAANLHLVTRGGQSQDGKPDQSEPAQAPLIGFGRVVASEYARFTTKLIDLPGQTSTSDLDHLLEELLADDGEDEVLWRAGRRFVHRFESLKGKQLATPAAHSMPCRLQVGSSAGVEELRYTTNENRQPQAGEVEISVLASGLNFSDVMKALDMYPGLPDGPVALGAECSGRITAVGPNSRWQVGDEVIAVAPGSFGTHVIVNDHLVARKPSNLTHEQAAAIPIAFLTADYALNHCARLQPGESVLIHSASGGVGLAAMQLAVLAGVKVLATAGTDEKRQLVREQGATYVMDSRSLDFADETMCATGGQGVDAVLNSLPGEAIAKGLMCLKTGGRFLEIGKRDIYGDATLGLYPFRNNLALFAIDLDQL
;
A
#
# COMPACT_ATOMS: atom_id res chain seq x y z
N ALA A 1 45.31 15.50 -1.23
CA ALA A 1 44.34 15.52 -0.11
C ALA A 1 44.11 14.11 0.44
N LEU A 2 43.45 13.21 -0.29
CA LEU A 2 43.06 11.88 0.22
C LEU A 2 44.24 11.04 0.76
N ARG A 3 45.33 10.90 0.00
CA ARG A 3 46.54 10.16 0.45
C ARG A 3 47.17 10.74 1.73
N ALA A 4 47.19 12.07 1.84
CA ALA A 4 47.74 12.75 3.02
C ALA A 4 46.83 12.57 4.24
N SER A 5 45.50 12.59 4.04
CA SER A 5 44.52 12.23 5.05
C SER A 5 44.73 10.79 5.52
N THR A 6 44.77 9.80 4.63
CA THR A 6 45.03 8.38 5.00
C THR A 6 46.33 8.20 5.79
N GLN A 7 47.39 8.92 5.44
CA GLN A 7 48.65 8.87 6.19
C GLN A 7 48.47 9.39 7.63
N LEU A 8 47.78 10.51 7.81
CA LEU A 8 47.63 11.18 9.12
C LEU A 8 46.54 10.55 10.00
N THR A 9 45.42 10.13 9.43
CA THR A 9 44.23 9.70 10.17
C THR A 9 44.07 8.18 10.22
N THR A 10 44.97 7.42 9.57
CA THR A 10 44.93 5.95 9.58
C THR A 10 46.31 5.34 9.80
N LEU A 11 47.29 5.60 8.92
CA LEU A 11 48.59 4.90 8.98
C LEU A 11 49.44 5.34 10.18
N ALA A 12 49.56 6.64 10.44
CA ALA A 12 50.36 7.14 11.57
C ALA A 12 49.81 6.68 12.94
N PRO A 13 48.50 6.79 13.22
CA PRO A 13 47.89 6.23 14.44
C PRO A 13 48.09 4.70 14.54
N LEU A 14 47.93 3.97 13.43
CA LEU A 14 48.16 2.52 13.40
C LEU A 14 49.59 2.17 13.80
N TYR A 15 50.59 2.79 13.18
CA TYR A 15 51.98 2.52 13.51
C TYR A 15 52.34 2.94 14.95
N LEU A 16 51.73 4.01 15.47
CA LEU A 16 51.91 4.41 16.87
C LEU A 16 51.39 3.34 17.83
N VAL A 17 50.17 2.86 17.61
CA VAL A 17 49.55 1.80 18.43
C VAL A 17 50.36 0.51 18.32
N GLN A 18 50.75 0.09 17.12
CA GLN A 18 51.58 -1.10 16.91
C GLN A 18 52.94 -1.00 17.62
N ALA A 19 53.62 0.14 17.50
CA ALA A 19 54.92 0.35 18.13
C ALA A 19 54.83 0.33 19.66
N TRP A 20 53.74 0.87 20.24
CA TRP A 20 53.51 0.84 21.67
C TRP A 20 53.24 -0.59 22.17
N GLU A 21 52.39 -1.33 21.48
CA GLU A 21 52.04 -2.71 21.85
C GLU A 21 53.23 -3.68 21.74
N GLN A 22 54.07 -3.49 20.72
CA GLN A 22 55.27 -4.31 20.51
C GLN A 22 56.41 -3.97 21.50
N ARG A 23 56.32 -2.86 22.24
CA ARG A 23 57.35 -2.45 23.18
C ARG A 23 57.28 -3.32 24.45
N ALA A 24 58.32 -4.12 24.66
CA ALA A 24 58.48 -4.88 25.90
C ALA A 24 58.48 -3.96 27.13
N GLY A 25 57.60 -4.24 28.09
CA GLY A 25 57.46 -3.45 29.33
C GLY A 25 56.66 -2.15 29.20
N ALA A 26 55.92 -1.93 28.11
CA ALA A 26 55.01 -0.78 28.00
C ALA A 26 53.91 -0.84 29.07
N SER A 27 53.71 0.29 29.77
CA SER A 27 52.60 0.48 30.72
C SER A 27 51.30 0.81 30.00
N ALA A 28 50.19 0.80 30.75
CA ALA A 28 48.95 1.41 30.28
C ALA A 28 49.19 2.90 29.93
N ALA A 29 48.49 3.39 28.92
CA ALA A 29 48.61 4.75 28.42
C ALA A 29 47.26 5.35 28.06
N ASN A 30 47.15 6.68 28.17
CA ASN A 30 45.98 7.41 27.69
C ASN A 30 46.22 7.80 26.23
N LEU A 31 45.32 7.38 25.34
CA LEU A 31 45.37 7.74 23.91
C LEU A 31 44.21 8.68 23.59
N HIS A 32 44.52 9.97 23.47
CA HIS A 32 43.53 10.97 23.05
C HIS A 32 43.63 11.20 21.54
N LEU A 33 42.55 10.89 20.82
CA LEU A 33 42.46 11.10 19.38
C LEU A 33 41.57 12.31 19.12
N VAL A 34 42.19 13.41 18.69
CA VAL A 34 41.52 14.69 18.49
C VAL A 34 41.26 14.92 17.01
N THR A 35 40.00 15.18 16.67
CA THR A 35 39.56 15.53 15.32
C THR A 35 38.92 16.92 15.29
N ARG A 36 38.79 17.46 14.08
CA ARG A 36 38.15 18.75 13.84
C ARG A 36 37.08 18.60 12.77
N GLY A 37 35.82 18.56 13.17
CA GLY A 37 34.70 18.28 12.30
C GLY A 37 34.63 16.81 11.86
N GLY A 38 35.32 15.88 12.53
CA GLY A 38 35.37 14.48 12.14
C GLY A 38 34.01 13.76 12.23
N GLN A 39 33.09 14.31 13.02
CA GLN A 39 31.74 13.78 13.21
C GLN A 39 30.67 14.81 12.87
N SER A 40 29.53 14.31 12.38
CA SER A 40 28.34 15.13 12.19
C SER A 40 27.53 15.23 13.48
N GLN A 41 26.92 16.39 13.71
CA GLN A 41 25.84 16.51 14.68
C GLN A 41 24.53 16.06 14.03
N ASP A 42 23.69 15.33 14.77
CA ASP A 42 22.37 14.87 14.30
C ASP A 42 21.62 15.96 13.49
N GLY A 43 21.22 15.58 12.27
CA GLY A 43 20.49 16.45 11.35
C GLY A 43 21.33 17.46 10.56
N LYS A 44 22.67 17.45 10.68
CA LYS A 44 23.58 18.37 9.95
C LYS A 44 24.84 17.66 9.39
N PRO A 45 24.71 16.75 8.41
CA PRO A 45 25.84 16.03 7.80
C PRO A 45 26.85 16.93 7.09
N ASP A 46 26.37 18.03 6.48
CA ASP A 46 27.16 18.92 5.63
C ASP A 46 28.19 19.78 6.37
N GLN A 47 28.28 19.66 7.69
CA GLN A 47 29.22 20.40 8.54
C GLN A 47 30.41 19.54 9.01
N SER A 48 30.54 18.32 8.49
CA SER A 48 31.65 17.41 8.80
C SER A 48 32.80 17.52 7.79
N GLU A 49 34.01 17.21 8.23
CA GLU A 49 35.23 17.09 7.43
C GLU A 49 35.55 15.60 7.22
N PRO A 50 35.18 15.02 6.07
CA PRO A 50 35.28 13.58 5.84
C PRO A 50 36.70 13.03 5.96
N ALA A 51 37.73 13.87 5.74
CA ALA A 51 39.12 13.47 5.86
C ALA A 51 39.53 13.09 7.30
N GLN A 52 38.80 13.59 8.31
CA GLN A 52 39.07 13.36 9.74
C GLN A 52 38.30 12.15 10.30
N ALA A 53 37.14 11.83 9.71
CA ALA A 53 36.26 10.76 10.17
C ALA A 53 36.93 9.37 10.34
N PRO A 54 37.88 8.93 9.49
CA PRO A 54 38.55 7.65 9.68
C PRO A 54 39.27 7.50 11.03
N LEU A 55 39.75 8.60 11.62
CA LEU A 55 40.44 8.54 12.92
C LEU A 55 39.49 8.17 14.06
N ILE A 56 38.22 8.60 13.98
CA ILE A 56 37.17 8.22 14.93
C ILE A 56 36.91 6.71 14.85
N GLY A 57 36.72 6.19 13.63
CA GLY A 57 36.52 4.75 13.41
C GLY A 57 37.72 3.92 13.89
N PHE A 58 38.94 4.35 13.59
CA PHE A 58 40.17 3.72 14.08
C PHE A 58 40.22 3.72 15.62
N GLY A 59 39.92 4.86 16.26
CA GLY A 59 39.92 4.95 17.72
C GLY A 59 38.91 4.04 18.39
N ARG A 60 37.71 3.83 17.81
CA ARG A 60 36.73 2.86 18.32
C ARG A 60 37.27 1.43 18.30
N VAL A 61 38.04 1.07 17.27
CA VAL A 61 38.72 -0.24 17.20
C VAL A 61 39.79 -0.33 18.28
N VAL A 62 40.62 0.71 18.44
CA VAL A 62 41.67 0.72 19.49
C VAL A 62 41.06 0.57 20.88
N ALA A 63 40.01 1.34 21.18
CA ALA A 63 39.28 1.28 22.45
C ALA A 63 38.70 -0.12 22.73
N SER A 64 38.26 -0.83 21.69
CA SER A 64 37.64 -2.17 21.82
C SER A 64 38.65 -3.30 21.91
N GLU A 65 39.78 -3.20 21.19
CA GLU A 65 40.73 -4.32 21.03
C GLU A 65 41.97 -4.22 21.92
N TYR A 66 42.37 -3.01 22.34
CA TYR A 66 43.65 -2.79 23.01
C TYR A 66 43.48 -2.25 24.44
N ALA A 67 43.31 -3.17 25.40
CA ALA A 67 43.06 -2.86 26.81
C ALA A 67 44.19 -2.09 27.53
N ARG A 68 45.37 -1.93 26.91
CA ARG A 68 46.45 -1.10 27.44
C ARG A 68 46.22 0.39 27.20
N PHE A 69 45.30 0.74 26.31
CA PHE A 69 44.95 2.13 26.04
C PHE A 69 43.63 2.50 26.69
N THR A 70 43.66 3.53 27.53
CA THR A 70 42.45 4.31 27.83
C THR A 70 42.26 5.30 26.70
N THR A 71 41.43 4.94 25.73
CA THR A 71 41.24 5.73 24.51
C THR A 71 40.10 6.73 24.69
N LYS A 72 40.33 8.00 24.35
CA LYS A 72 39.30 9.04 24.35
C LYS A 72 39.30 9.78 23.00
N LEU A 73 38.16 9.74 22.33
CA LEU A 73 37.89 10.39 21.05
C LEU A 73 37.29 11.77 21.33
N ILE A 74 37.90 12.82 20.80
CA ILE A 74 37.46 14.21 21.01
C ILE A 74 37.30 14.86 19.64
N ASP A 75 36.08 15.28 19.29
CA ASP A 75 35.83 16.00 18.04
C ASP A 75 35.44 17.47 18.29
N LEU A 76 36.29 18.37 17.84
CA LEU A 76 36.11 19.82 17.95
C LEU A 76 35.38 20.37 16.71
N PRO A 77 34.80 21.58 16.77
CA PRO A 77 34.16 22.21 15.61
C PRO A 77 35.12 22.40 14.42
N GLY A 78 34.62 22.28 13.19
CA GLY A 78 35.38 22.48 11.95
C GLY A 78 36.18 23.80 11.90
N GLN A 79 35.61 24.86 12.47
CA GLN A 79 36.27 26.14 12.74
C GLN A 79 36.46 26.29 14.24
N THR A 80 37.69 26.21 14.71
CA THR A 80 38.06 26.29 16.13
C THR A 80 38.34 27.73 16.54
N SER A 81 37.86 28.10 17.73
CA SER A 81 38.15 29.35 18.43
C SER A 81 38.96 29.09 19.70
N THR A 82 39.43 30.14 20.38
CA THR A 82 40.23 30.00 21.61
C THR A 82 39.47 29.25 22.72
N SER A 83 38.15 29.43 22.83
CA SER A 83 37.35 28.71 23.83
C SER A 83 37.27 27.20 23.55
N ASP A 84 37.48 26.75 22.30
CA ASP A 84 37.51 25.32 21.98
C ASP A 84 38.80 24.66 22.46
N LEU A 85 39.87 25.43 22.68
CA LEU A 85 41.09 24.94 23.32
C LEU A 85 40.90 24.72 24.82
N ASP A 86 40.11 25.58 25.47
CA ASP A 86 39.74 25.39 26.88
C ASP A 86 38.92 24.11 27.04
N HIS A 87 37.93 23.89 26.16
CA HIS A 87 37.17 22.62 26.13
C HIS A 87 38.06 21.40 25.87
N LEU A 88 39.03 21.50 24.96
CA LEU A 88 39.98 20.41 24.73
C LEU A 88 40.79 20.10 25.98
N LEU A 89 41.29 21.13 26.68
CA LEU A 89 42.05 20.96 27.91
C LEU A 89 41.19 20.31 29.00
N GLU A 90 39.93 20.74 29.14
CA GLU A 90 38.95 20.11 30.03
C GLU A 90 38.80 18.62 29.71
N GLU A 91 38.65 18.24 28.43
CA GLU A 91 38.49 16.83 28.05
C GLU A 91 39.74 15.97 28.25
N LEU A 92 40.94 16.54 28.08
CA LEU A 92 42.21 15.84 28.33
C LEU A 92 42.44 15.56 29.82
N LEU A 93 41.83 16.36 30.70
CA LEU A 93 41.93 16.22 32.15
C LEU A 93 40.72 15.51 32.78
N ALA A 94 39.59 15.47 32.08
CA ALA A 94 38.36 14.86 32.56
C ALA A 94 38.46 13.32 32.59
N ASP A 95 38.09 12.76 33.75
CA ASP A 95 37.95 11.33 34.00
C ASP A 95 36.49 11.03 34.40
N ASP A 96 35.59 11.18 33.44
CA ASP A 96 34.14 11.02 33.63
C ASP A 96 33.59 9.72 32.99
N GLY A 97 34.48 8.84 32.52
CA GLY A 97 34.13 7.58 31.88
C GLY A 97 33.63 7.70 30.44
N GLU A 98 33.64 8.90 29.85
CA GLU A 98 33.27 9.11 28.45
C GLU A 98 34.47 8.90 27.53
N ASP A 99 34.32 7.96 26.60
CA ASP A 99 35.33 7.57 25.60
C ASP A 99 35.15 8.28 24.25
N GLU A 100 34.00 8.88 24.00
CA GLU A 100 33.71 9.61 22.76
C GLU A 100 32.88 10.88 22.99
N VAL A 101 33.52 12.02 22.75
CA VAL A 101 32.99 13.36 23.03
C VAL A 101 33.02 14.24 21.80
N LEU A 102 31.94 15.00 21.61
CA LEU A 102 31.74 15.94 20.53
C LEU A 102 31.45 17.33 21.10
N TRP A 103 32.20 18.34 20.67
CA TRP A 103 31.95 19.74 21.04
C TRP A 103 31.38 20.53 19.86
N ARG A 104 30.21 21.15 20.04
CA ARG A 104 29.55 22.00 19.03
C ARG A 104 28.87 23.20 19.69
N ALA A 105 29.16 24.40 19.19
CA ALA A 105 28.56 25.66 19.66
C ALA A 105 28.60 25.82 21.21
N GLY A 106 29.76 25.51 21.82
CA GLY A 106 29.96 25.59 23.27
C GLY A 106 29.21 24.55 24.09
N ARG A 107 28.69 23.49 23.46
CA ARG A 107 28.01 22.38 24.12
C ARG A 107 28.77 21.09 23.92
N ARG A 108 28.88 20.34 25.01
CA ARG A 108 29.41 18.98 25.07
C ARG A 108 28.31 17.98 24.73
N PHE A 109 28.62 17.06 23.83
CA PHE A 109 27.78 15.92 23.46
C PHE A 109 28.58 14.63 23.67
N VAL A 110 27.88 13.56 24.04
CA VAL A 110 28.46 12.22 24.19
C VAL A 110 27.69 11.25 23.30
N HIS A 111 28.38 10.24 22.80
CA HIS A 111 27.76 9.27 21.90
C HIS A 111 26.96 8.24 22.69
N ARG A 112 25.71 7.99 22.27
CA ARG A 112 24.82 6.97 22.87
C ARG A 112 24.07 6.24 21.77
N PHE A 113 23.95 4.92 21.94
CA PHE A 113 23.14 4.09 21.07
C PHE A 113 21.72 4.01 21.63
N GLU A 114 20.75 4.49 20.87
CA GLU A 114 19.33 4.37 21.18
C GLU A 114 18.62 3.52 20.12
N SER A 115 17.74 2.63 20.58
CA SER A 115 16.90 1.86 19.66
C SER A 115 15.83 2.78 19.05
N LEU A 116 15.79 2.88 17.73
CA LEU A 116 14.80 3.67 16.99
C LEU A 116 13.43 2.97 16.87
N LYS A 117 12.90 2.42 17.95
CA LYS A 117 11.54 1.83 17.92
C LYS A 117 10.51 2.92 17.62
N GLY A 118 9.79 2.79 16.51
CA GLY A 118 8.67 3.68 16.16
C GLY A 118 9.04 5.00 15.47
N LYS A 119 10.31 5.21 15.05
CA LYS A 119 10.67 6.36 14.19
C LYS A 119 10.66 5.95 12.72
N GLN A 120 10.03 6.77 11.87
CA GLN A 120 10.04 6.58 10.41
C GLN A 120 11.45 6.77 9.84
N LEU A 121 11.80 5.99 8.82
CA LEU A 121 13.05 6.15 8.07
C LEU A 121 13.12 7.56 7.47
N ALA A 122 14.34 8.08 7.29
CA ALA A 122 14.55 9.32 6.56
C ALA A 122 13.96 9.21 5.14
N THR A 123 13.25 10.26 4.71
CA THR A 123 12.46 10.33 3.46
C THR A 123 13.15 9.76 2.22
N PRO A 124 14.47 9.97 1.96
CA PRO A 124 15.13 9.46 0.75
C PRO A 124 15.22 7.93 0.68
N ALA A 125 15.38 7.24 1.82
CA ALA A 125 15.47 5.78 1.87
C ALA A 125 14.10 5.11 1.70
N ALA A 126 13.00 5.83 2.00
CA ALA A 126 11.65 5.33 1.84
C ALA A 126 11.19 5.25 0.37
N HIS A 127 11.79 6.04 -0.53
CA HIS A 127 11.37 6.13 -1.93
C HIS A 127 11.99 5.08 -2.88
N SER A 128 12.97 4.32 -2.42
CA SER A 128 13.75 3.41 -3.28
C SER A 128 13.40 1.93 -3.12
N MET A 129 12.59 1.57 -2.12
CA MET A 129 12.17 0.18 -1.90
C MET A 129 10.71 -0.02 -2.27
N PRO A 130 10.37 -1.13 -2.96
CA PRO A 130 8.98 -1.50 -3.16
C PRO A 130 8.23 -1.57 -1.83
N CYS A 131 7.21 -0.73 -1.69
CA CYS A 131 6.34 -0.72 -0.51
C CYS A 131 4.89 -1.03 -0.88
N ARG A 132 4.16 -1.56 0.10
CA ARG A 132 2.70 -1.76 0.05
C ARG A 132 2.05 -1.31 1.35
N LEU A 133 0.83 -0.83 1.25
CA LEU A 133 -0.07 -0.55 2.36
C LEU A 133 -0.55 -1.88 2.94
N GLN A 134 -0.40 -2.05 4.25
CA GLN A 134 -0.92 -3.20 4.99
C GLN A 134 -1.85 -2.74 6.10
N VAL A 135 -2.78 -3.61 6.46
CA VAL A 135 -3.53 -3.50 7.71
C VAL A 135 -2.57 -3.64 8.90
N GLY A 136 -2.78 -2.85 9.94
CA GLY A 136 -2.01 -2.95 11.17
C GLY A 136 -2.51 -4.09 12.05
N SER A 137 -2.06 -4.09 13.31
CA SER A 137 -2.38 -5.15 14.28
C SER A 137 -3.84 -5.13 14.77
N SER A 138 -4.57 -4.04 14.51
CA SER A 138 -5.95 -3.83 14.93
C SER A 138 -6.78 -3.30 13.76
N ALA A 139 -8.10 -3.50 13.82
CA ALA A 139 -9.04 -2.95 12.85
C ALA A 139 -9.08 -1.41 12.93
N GLY A 140 -8.99 -0.74 11.77
CA GLY A 140 -9.09 0.72 11.69
C GLY A 140 -8.18 1.34 10.65
N VAL A 141 -8.67 2.41 10.02
CA VAL A 141 -7.91 3.16 8.99
C VAL A 141 -6.64 3.78 9.58
N GLU A 142 -6.65 4.16 10.86
CA GLU A 142 -5.50 4.73 11.56
C GLU A 142 -4.36 3.73 11.79
N GLU A 143 -4.60 2.44 11.59
CA GLU A 143 -3.60 1.37 11.72
C GLU A 143 -2.91 1.04 10.40
N LEU A 144 -3.33 1.63 9.29
CA LEU A 144 -2.72 1.38 7.98
C LEU A 144 -1.27 1.87 7.95
N ARG A 145 -0.35 1.01 7.50
CA ARG A 145 1.08 1.33 7.41
C ARG A 145 1.65 0.90 6.07
N TYR A 146 2.54 1.70 5.52
CA TYR A 146 3.40 1.24 4.44
C TYR A 146 4.50 0.35 5.01
N THR A 147 4.68 -0.80 4.37
CA THR A 147 5.71 -1.78 4.69
C THR A 147 6.51 -2.06 3.43
N THR A 148 7.82 -2.25 3.58
CA THR A 148 8.67 -2.70 2.49
C THR A 148 8.44 -4.19 2.26
N ASN A 149 8.44 -4.60 0.98
CA ASN A 149 8.42 -6.00 0.61
C ASN A 149 9.78 -6.44 0.09
N GLU A 150 10.07 -7.73 0.22
CA GLU A 150 11.19 -8.33 -0.49
C GLU A 150 10.96 -8.25 -2.00
N ASN A 151 11.99 -7.80 -2.71
CA ASN A 151 11.97 -7.72 -4.15
C ASN A 151 12.22 -9.12 -4.73
N ARG A 152 11.15 -9.80 -5.15
CA ARG A 152 11.25 -11.07 -5.88
C ARG A 152 11.10 -10.83 -7.38
N GLN A 153 11.78 -11.62 -8.20
CA GLN A 153 11.60 -11.57 -9.65
C GLN A 153 10.29 -12.30 -10.06
N PRO A 154 9.60 -11.86 -11.11
CA PRO A 154 8.46 -12.58 -11.69
C PRO A 154 8.85 -13.98 -12.17
N GLN A 155 8.01 -14.97 -11.90
CA GLN A 155 8.14 -16.33 -12.41
C GLN A 155 7.48 -16.47 -13.79
N ALA A 156 7.59 -17.64 -14.42
CA ALA A 156 6.92 -17.90 -15.69
C ALA A 156 5.39 -17.72 -15.55
N GLY A 157 4.78 -16.96 -16.46
CA GLY A 157 3.37 -16.59 -16.40
C GLY A 157 3.06 -15.42 -15.47
N GLU A 158 4.07 -14.75 -14.90
CA GLU A 158 3.90 -13.54 -14.09
C GLU A 158 4.53 -12.31 -14.75
N VAL A 159 4.01 -11.14 -14.38
CA VAL A 159 4.62 -9.84 -14.70
C VAL A 159 4.64 -8.96 -13.47
N GLU A 160 5.68 -8.13 -13.35
CA GLU A 160 5.73 -7.06 -12.37
C GLU A 160 5.23 -5.75 -12.99
N ILE A 161 4.34 -5.08 -12.28
CA ILE A 161 3.75 -3.81 -12.67
C ILE A 161 4.18 -2.76 -11.63
N SER A 162 4.84 -1.69 -12.08
CA SER A 162 4.92 -0.44 -11.33
C SER A 162 3.55 0.23 -11.36
N VAL A 163 2.93 0.30 -10.19
CA VAL A 163 1.56 0.80 -10.02
C VAL A 163 1.58 2.32 -10.05
N LEU A 164 0.80 2.89 -10.97
CA LEU A 164 0.64 4.34 -11.11
C LEU A 164 -0.70 4.82 -10.54
N ALA A 165 -1.74 3.99 -10.61
CA ALA A 165 -3.03 4.21 -9.97
C ALA A 165 -3.65 2.88 -9.55
N SER A 166 -4.42 2.88 -8.47
CA SER A 166 -5.17 1.72 -7.99
C SER A 166 -6.62 2.09 -7.74
N GLY A 167 -7.55 1.20 -8.09
CA GLY A 167 -8.97 1.36 -7.77
C GLY A 167 -9.22 1.10 -6.29
N LEU A 168 -10.02 1.95 -5.64
CA LEU A 168 -10.47 1.76 -4.25
C LEU A 168 -11.86 1.15 -4.24
N ASN A 169 -11.96 -0.11 -3.79
CA ASN A 169 -13.22 -0.84 -3.73
C ASN A 169 -13.79 -0.85 -2.31
N PHE A 170 -15.10 -1.07 -2.19
CA PHE A 170 -15.75 -1.19 -0.87
C PHE A 170 -15.20 -2.39 -0.07
N SER A 171 -14.74 -3.43 -0.77
CA SER A 171 -14.03 -4.57 -0.18
C SER A 171 -12.76 -4.14 0.57
N ASP A 172 -12.01 -3.17 0.07
CA ASP A 172 -10.79 -2.67 0.72
C ASP A 172 -11.11 -1.95 2.04
N VAL A 173 -12.21 -1.18 2.07
CA VAL A 173 -12.70 -0.53 3.29
C VAL A 173 -13.12 -1.58 4.33
N MET A 174 -13.88 -2.58 3.90
CA MET A 174 -14.29 -3.67 4.80
C MET A 174 -13.10 -4.48 5.31
N LYS A 175 -12.08 -4.74 4.47
CA LYS A 175 -10.83 -5.40 4.88
C LYS A 175 -10.07 -4.59 5.92
N ALA A 176 -9.96 -3.27 5.73
CA ALA A 176 -9.28 -2.39 6.68
C ALA A 176 -10.01 -2.28 8.04
N LEU A 177 -11.33 -2.49 8.05
CA LEU A 177 -12.16 -2.49 9.26
C LEU A 177 -12.37 -3.88 9.87
N ASP A 178 -11.73 -4.92 9.33
CA ASP A 178 -11.90 -6.33 9.76
C ASP A 178 -13.36 -6.82 9.70
N MET A 179 -14.10 -6.34 8.70
CA MET A 179 -15.51 -6.66 8.45
C MET A 179 -15.71 -7.46 7.16
N TYR A 180 -14.64 -7.79 6.42
CA TYR A 180 -14.74 -8.52 5.16
C TYR A 180 -14.79 -10.03 5.40
N PRO A 181 -15.89 -10.71 5.09
CA PRO A 181 -16.02 -12.15 5.35
C PRO A 181 -15.22 -12.98 4.34
N GLY A 182 -14.81 -14.19 4.74
CA GLY A 182 -14.19 -15.17 3.84
C GLY A 182 -12.75 -14.88 3.43
N LEU A 183 -12.04 -14.02 4.18
CA LEU A 183 -10.62 -13.84 3.95
C LEU A 183 -9.86 -15.15 4.25
N PRO A 184 -8.87 -15.52 3.42
CA PRO A 184 -8.00 -16.64 3.71
C PRO A 184 -7.10 -16.33 4.91
N ASP A 185 -6.61 -17.40 5.56
CA ASP A 185 -5.61 -17.26 6.62
C ASP A 185 -4.34 -16.58 6.06
N GLY A 186 -3.86 -15.55 6.77
CA GLY A 186 -2.62 -14.85 6.43
C GLY A 186 -2.78 -13.34 6.23
N PRO A 187 -1.78 -12.68 5.61
CA PRO A 187 -1.78 -11.24 5.43
C PRO A 187 -2.90 -10.79 4.48
N VAL A 188 -3.71 -9.83 4.94
CA VAL A 188 -4.79 -9.25 4.13
C VAL A 188 -4.21 -8.31 3.08
N ALA A 189 -4.42 -8.63 1.80
CA ALA A 189 -4.02 -7.80 0.68
C ALA A 189 -5.06 -6.70 0.42
N LEU A 190 -4.62 -5.44 0.51
CA LEU A 190 -5.39 -4.25 0.14
C LEU A 190 -5.14 -3.84 -1.30
N GLY A 191 -6.20 -3.42 -1.98
CA GLY A 191 -6.21 -3.18 -3.42
C GLY A 191 -6.52 -4.47 -4.18
N ALA A 192 -7.37 -4.35 -5.19
CA ALA A 192 -7.81 -5.46 -6.05
C ALA A 192 -7.49 -5.23 -7.54
N GLU A 193 -7.11 -4.01 -7.92
CA GLU A 193 -6.89 -3.63 -9.31
C GLU A 193 -5.95 -2.44 -9.42
N CYS A 194 -5.24 -2.36 -10.54
CA CYS A 194 -4.40 -1.21 -10.83
C CYS A 194 -4.32 -0.88 -12.31
N SER A 195 -3.82 0.33 -12.57
CA SER A 195 -3.20 0.71 -13.81
C SER A 195 -1.74 1.10 -13.59
N GLY A 196 -0.87 0.70 -14.51
CA GLY A 196 0.56 0.89 -14.33
C GLY A 196 1.38 0.54 -15.56
N ARG A 197 2.68 0.35 -15.33
CA ARG A 197 3.66 0.02 -16.36
C ARG A 197 4.41 -1.24 -15.98
N ILE A 198 4.61 -2.16 -16.93
CA ILE A 198 5.38 -3.38 -16.69
C ILE A 198 6.86 -3.02 -16.49
N THR A 199 7.46 -3.48 -15.39
CA THR A 199 8.88 -3.26 -15.04
C THR A 199 9.73 -4.51 -15.18
N ALA A 200 9.14 -5.68 -15.00
CA ALA A 200 9.79 -6.97 -15.21
C ALA A 200 8.78 -8.00 -15.70
N VAL A 201 9.26 -9.03 -16.40
CA VAL A 201 8.43 -10.10 -16.94
C VAL A 201 9.05 -11.46 -16.65
N GLY A 202 8.20 -12.45 -16.45
CA GLY A 202 8.63 -13.84 -16.34
C GLY A 202 9.22 -14.40 -17.64
N PRO A 203 9.93 -15.53 -17.59
CA PRO A 203 10.40 -16.23 -18.78
C PRO A 203 9.28 -16.48 -19.78
N ASN A 204 9.56 -16.25 -21.07
CA ASN A 204 8.63 -16.43 -22.19
C ASN A 204 7.32 -15.63 -22.10
N SER A 205 7.30 -14.51 -21.36
CA SER A 205 6.12 -13.65 -21.28
C SER A 205 5.76 -13.06 -22.64
N ARG A 206 4.45 -12.93 -22.91
CA ARG A 206 3.92 -12.18 -24.06
C ARG A 206 4.02 -10.66 -23.88
N TRP A 207 4.29 -10.21 -22.66
CA TRP A 207 4.39 -8.81 -22.29
C TRP A 207 5.82 -8.31 -22.37
N GLN A 208 5.99 -6.99 -22.47
CA GLN A 208 7.28 -6.32 -22.53
C GLN A 208 7.40 -5.25 -21.45
N VAL A 209 8.62 -5.05 -20.97
CA VAL A 209 8.93 -3.94 -20.07
C VAL A 209 8.59 -2.61 -20.77
N GLY A 210 7.90 -1.73 -20.05
CA GLY A 210 7.42 -0.44 -20.57
C GLY A 210 5.95 -0.42 -21.00
N ASP A 211 5.33 -1.60 -21.16
CA ASP A 211 3.93 -1.73 -21.54
C ASP A 211 2.99 -1.09 -20.51
N GLU A 212 2.05 -0.25 -20.98
CA GLU A 212 0.99 0.31 -20.15
C GLU A 212 -0.19 -0.65 -20.05
N VAL A 213 -0.56 -0.96 -18.81
CA VAL A 213 -1.53 -2.03 -18.53
C VAL A 213 -2.55 -1.62 -17.46
N ILE A 214 -3.67 -2.33 -17.48
CA ILE A 214 -4.60 -2.47 -16.36
C ILE A 214 -4.60 -3.94 -15.93
N ALA A 215 -4.84 -4.20 -14.65
CA ALA A 215 -4.82 -5.55 -14.12
C ALA A 215 -5.78 -5.74 -12.94
N VAL A 216 -6.28 -6.97 -12.80
CA VAL A 216 -6.77 -7.48 -11.51
C VAL A 216 -5.54 -7.86 -10.69
N ALA A 217 -5.32 -7.14 -9.59
CA ALA A 217 -4.06 -7.12 -8.87
C ALA A 217 -4.28 -7.04 -7.36
N PRO A 218 -4.50 -8.18 -6.68
CA PRO A 218 -4.54 -8.22 -5.23
C PRO A 218 -3.25 -7.66 -4.61
N GLY A 219 -3.37 -6.71 -3.69
CA GLY A 219 -2.20 -6.04 -3.08
C GLY A 219 -1.70 -4.82 -3.85
N SER A 220 -2.49 -4.30 -4.79
CA SER A 220 -2.12 -3.16 -5.64
C SER A 220 -2.03 -1.82 -4.92
N PHE A 221 -2.38 -1.72 -3.63
CA PHE A 221 -2.06 -0.52 -2.83
C PHE A 221 -0.57 -0.51 -2.45
N GLY A 222 0.28 -0.46 -3.46
CA GLY A 222 1.72 -0.42 -3.33
C GLY A 222 2.36 0.18 -4.57
N THR A 223 3.67 0.31 -4.53
CA THR A 223 4.46 0.85 -5.65
C THR A 223 4.64 -0.17 -6.78
N HIS A 224 4.65 -1.46 -6.45
CA HIS A 224 4.80 -2.56 -7.40
C HIS A 224 3.92 -3.73 -6.98
N VAL A 225 3.45 -4.49 -7.97
CA VAL A 225 2.71 -5.73 -7.76
C VAL A 225 3.12 -6.76 -8.81
N ILE A 226 3.25 -8.02 -8.40
CA ILE A 226 3.47 -9.14 -9.32
C ILE A 226 2.15 -9.88 -9.44
N VAL A 227 1.67 -10.04 -10.66
CA VAL A 227 0.39 -10.69 -10.97
C VAL A 227 0.56 -11.74 -12.05
N ASN A 228 -0.39 -12.68 -12.09
CA ASN A 228 -0.52 -13.60 -13.21
C ASN A 228 -0.82 -12.81 -14.49
N ASP A 229 -0.09 -13.11 -15.56
CA ASP A 229 -0.17 -12.35 -16.80
C ASP A 229 -1.54 -12.46 -17.51
N HIS A 230 -2.36 -13.46 -17.18
CA HIS A 230 -3.74 -13.63 -17.67
C HIS A 230 -4.71 -12.60 -17.09
N LEU A 231 -4.36 -12.00 -15.94
CA LEU A 231 -5.14 -10.95 -15.29
C LEU A 231 -4.78 -9.54 -15.75
N VAL A 232 -3.97 -9.44 -16.81
CA VAL A 232 -3.43 -8.18 -17.33
C VAL A 232 -4.01 -7.92 -18.72
N ALA A 233 -4.41 -6.67 -18.95
CA ALA A 233 -4.86 -6.18 -20.24
C ALA A 233 -4.16 -4.86 -20.59
N ARG A 234 -4.10 -4.55 -21.90
CA ARG A 234 -3.54 -3.27 -22.37
C ARG A 234 -4.39 -2.13 -21.84
N LYS A 235 -3.75 -1.11 -21.28
CA LYS A 235 -4.45 0.13 -20.91
C LYS A 235 -4.96 0.81 -22.19
N PRO A 236 -6.23 1.24 -22.25
CA PRO A 236 -6.69 2.09 -23.34
C PRO A 236 -5.85 3.36 -23.47
N SER A 237 -5.35 3.65 -24.67
CA SER A 237 -4.40 4.75 -24.91
C SER A 237 -5.01 6.13 -24.69
N ASN A 238 -6.34 6.23 -24.77
CA ASN A 238 -7.09 7.48 -24.62
C ASN A 238 -7.48 7.80 -23.17
N LEU A 239 -7.16 6.93 -22.21
CA LEU A 239 -7.47 7.13 -20.79
C LEU A 239 -6.21 7.49 -19.99
N THR A 240 -6.36 8.20 -18.88
CA THR A 240 -5.28 8.32 -17.89
C THR A 240 -5.16 7.02 -17.09
N HIS A 241 -4.09 6.86 -16.31
CA HIS A 241 -3.95 5.68 -15.44
C HIS A 241 -5.03 5.65 -14.35
N GLU A 242 -5.41 6.81 -13.80
CA GLU A 242 -6.47 6.95 -12.80
C GLU A 242 -7.83 6.53 -13.35
N GLN A 243 -8.16 6.98 -14.56
CA GLN A 243 -9.40 6.56 -15.24
C GLN A 243 -9.38 5.07 -15.55
N ALA A 244 -8.25 4.54 -16.01
CA ALA A 244 -8.12 3.15 -16.39
C ALA A 244 -8.13 2.19 -15.19
N ALA A 245 -7.62 2.63 -14.03
CA ALA A 245 -7.62 1.84 -12.79
C ALA A 245 -9.03 1.62 -12.21
N ALA A 246 -10.03 2.40 -12.62
CA ALA A 246 -11.42 2.25 -12.18
C ALA A 246 -12.23 1.25 -13.02
N ILE A 247 -11.60 0.59 -14.00
CA ILE A 247 -12.27 -0.31 -14.95
C ILE A 247 -12.33 -1.77 -14.46
N PRO A 248 -11.20 -2.43 -14.12
CA PRO A 248 -11.15 -3.89 -14.05
C PRO A 248 -12.24 -4.57 -13.21
N ILE A 249 -12.30 -4.33 -11.90
CA ILE A 249 -13.18 -5.03 -10.97
C ILE A 249 -14.64 -4.65 -11.21
N ALA A 250 -14.91 -3.35 -11.37
CA ALA A 250 -16.27 -2.86 -11.57
C ALA A 250 -16.91 -3.43 -12.85
N PHE A 251 -16.18 -3.37 -13.97
CA PHE A 251 -16.68 -3.87 -15.25
C PHE A 251 -16.65 -5.39 -15.35
N LEU A 252 -15.64 -6.08 -14.81
CA LEU A 252 -15.65 -7.55 -14.79
C LEU A 252 -16.80 -8.10 -13.95
N THR A 253 -17.07 -7.51 -12.78
CA THR A 253 -18.21 -7.91 -11.95
C THR A 253 -19.53 -7.68 -12.68
N ALA A 254 -19.70 -6.51 -13.29
CA ALA A 254 -20.92 -6.18 -14.01
C ALA A 254 -21.11 -7.06 -15.26
N ASP A 255 -20.05 -7.27 -16.05
CA ASP A 255 -20.09 -8.10 -17.26
C ASP A 255 -20.40 -9.56 -16.91
N TYR A 256 -19.71 -10.13 -15.92
CA TYR A 256 -19.97 -11.49 -15.47
C TYR A 256 -21.42 -11.64 -14.95
N ALA A 257 -21.90 -10.68 -14.14
CA ALA A 257 -23.27 -10.74 -13.63
C ALA A 257 -24.32 -10.62 -14.74
N LEU A 258 -24.22 -9.59 -15.58
CA LEU A 258 -25.25 -9.25 -16.57
C LEU A 258 -25.17 -10.13 -17.83
N ASN A 259 -23.98 -10.33 -18.38
CA ASN A 259 -23.78 -11.01 -19.66
C ASN A 259 -23.54 -12.51 -19.49
N HIS A 260 -22.76 -12.93 -18.48
CA HIS A 260 -22.47 -14.35 -18.28
C HIS A 260 -23.56 -15.09 -17.48
N CYS A 261 -23.90 -14.60 -16.29
CA CYS A 261 -24.89 -15.24 -15.40
C CYS A 261 -26.32 -15.00 -15.89
N ALA A 262 -26.74 -13.73 -15.99
CA ALA A 262 -28.10 -13.41 -16.43
C ALA A 262 -28.31 -13.56 -17.94
N ARG A 263 -27.26 -13.44 -18.77
CA ARG A 263 -27.37 -13.45 -20.24
C ARG A 263 -28.44 -12.50 -20.75
N LEU A 264 -28.43 -11.27 -20.24
CA LEU A 264 -29.42 -10.25 -20.60
C LEU A 264 -29.51 -10.06 -22.12
N GLN A 265 -30.73 -9.95 -22.61
CA GLN A 265 -31.05 -9.74 -24.01
C GLN A 265 -31.62 -8.34 -24.24
N PRO A 266 -31.43 -7.75 -25.44
CA PRO A 266 -32.08 -6.51 -25.81
C PRO A 266 -33.59 -6.57 -25.61
N GLY A 267 -34.18 -5.52 -25.01
CA GLY A 267 -35.60 -5.44 -24.69
C GLY A 267 -36.01 -6.02 -23.33
N GLU A 268 -35.12 -6.75 -22.64
CA GLU A 268 -35.33 -7.12 -21.23
C GLU A 268 -35.16 -5.89 -20.30
N SER A 269 -35.53 -6.04 -19.03
CA SER A 269 -35.33 -5.03 -17.98
C SER A 269 -34.51 -5.55 -16.79
N VAL A 270 -33.73 -4.66 -16.19
CA VAL A 270 -32.91 -4.95 -15.01
C VAL A 270 -33.12 -3.89 -13.92
N LEU A 271 -33.21 -4.34 -12.67
CA LEU A 271 -33.13 -3.48 -11.49
C LEU A 271 -31.69 -3.51 -10.93
N ILE A 272 -31.03 -2.37 -10.88
CA ILE A 272 -29.64 -2.23 -10.38
C ILE A 272 -29.66 -1.46 -9.05
N HIS A 273 -29.26 -2.14 -7.97
CA HIS A 273 -29.12 -1.50 -6.68
C HIS A 273 -27.82 -0.74 -6.53
N SER A 274 -27.85 0.33 -5.71
CA SER A 274 -26.68 1.20 -5.45
C SER A 274 -26.02 1.69 -6.74
N ALA A 275 -26.82 2.05 -7.75
CA ALA A 275 -26.40 2.26 -9.12
C ALA A 275 -25.38 3.39 -9.31
N SER A 276 -25.26 4.31 -8.35
CA SER A 276 -24.24 5.36 -8.35
C SER A 276 -22.86 4.90 -7.84
N GLY A 277 -22.70 3.64 -7.43
CA GLY A 277 -21.42 3.03 -7.05
C GLY A 277 -20.64 2.50 -8.26
N GLY A 278 -19.39 2.05 -8.07
CA GLY A 278 -18.52 1.59 -9.16
C GLY A 278 -19.14 0.48 -10.03
N VAL A 279 -19.51 -0.66 -9.42
CA VAL A 279 -20.19 -1.76 -10.12
C VAL A 279 -21.53 -1.32 -10.69
N GLY A 280 -22.28 -0.50 -9.95
CA GLY A 280 -23.57 0.03 -10.38
C GLY A 280 -23.46 0.84 -11.68
N LEU A 281 -22.51 1.76 -11.76
CA LEU A 281 -22.27 2.59 -12.94
C LEU A 281 -21.78 1.76 -14.13
N ALA A 282 -20.91 0.78 -13.89
CA ALA A 282 -20.47 -0.15 -14.93
C ALA A 282 -21.65 -0.98 -15.48
N ALA A 283 -22.49 -1.51 -14.59
CA ALA A 283 -23.68 -2.28 -14.93
C ALA A 283 -24.71 -1.43 -15.70
N MET A 284 -24.92 -0.17 -15.30
CA MET A 284 -25.75 0.79 -16.04
C MET A 284 -25.28 0.94 -17.49
N GLN A 285 -23.97 1.19 -17.68
CA GLN A 285 -23.40 1.38 -19.02
C GLN A 285 -23.54 0.12 -19.89
N LEU A 286 -23.21 -1.05 -19.35
CA LEU A 286 -23.33 -2.31 -20.07
C LEU A 286 -24.79 -2.63 -20.43
N ALA A 287 -25.73 -2.41 -19.51
CA ALA A 287 -27.15 -2.64 -19.74
C ALA A 287 -27.72 -1.70 -20.82
N VAL A 288 -27.39 -0.40 -20.75
CA VAL A 288 -27.81 0.58 -21.76
C VAL A 288 -27.25 0.23 -23.14
N LEU A 289 -25.97 -0.15 -23.22
CA LEU A 289 -25.34 -0.61 -24.48
C LEU A 289 -25.99 -1.87 -25.04
N ALA A 290 -26.44 -2.78 -24.17
CA ALA A 290 -27.17 -3.99 -24.56
C ALA A 290 -28.64 -3.74 -24.95
N GLY A 291 -29.14 -2.50 -24.85
CA GLY A 291 -30.55 -2.18 -25.13
C GLY A 291 -31.51 -2.73 -24.08
N VAL A 292 -31.05 -2.89 -22.84
CA VAL A 292 -31.85 -3.33 -21.69
C VAL A 292 -32.46 -2.11 -20.99
N LYS A 293 -33.72 -2.20 -20.60
CA LYS A 293 -34.39 -1.13 -19.83
C LYS A 293 -33.91 -1.16 -18.38
N VAL A 294 -33.32 -0.06 -17.92
CA VAL A 294 -32.73 -0.02 -16.58
C VAL A 294 -33.62 0.70 -15.57
N LEU A 295 -33.92 0.01 -14.47
CA LEU A 295 -34.43 0.58 -13.23
C LEU A 295 -33.28 0.58 -12.23
N ALA A 296 -33.22 1.60 -11.36
CA ALA A 296 -32.09 1.75 -10.46
C ALA A 296 -32.47 2.30 -9.09
N THR A 297 -31.65 2.02 -8.08
CA THR A 297 -31.75 2.66 -6.75
C THR A 297 -30.48 3.44 -6.42
N ALA A 298 -30.63 4.61 -5.78
CA ALA A 298 -29.52 5.40 -5.24
C ALA A 298 -29.96 6.23 -4.02
N GLY A 299 -29.02 6.48 -3.10
CA GLY A 299 -29.37 6.92 -1.74
C GLY A 299 -29.55 8.44 -1.51
N THR A 300 -29.06 9.31 -2.38
CA THR A 300 -29.27 10.77 -2.27
C THR A 300 -29.82 11.34 -3.58
N ASP A 301 -30.45 12.52 -3.55
CA ASP A 301 -31.04 13.12 -4.75
C ASP A 301 -30.01 13.42 -5.83
N GLU A 302 -28.81 13.86 -5.45
CA GLU A 302 -27.71 14.10 -6.38
C GLU A 302 -27.28 12.79 -7.06
N LYS A 303 -27.17 11.70 -6.29
CA LYS A 303 -26.83 10.37 -6.83
C LYS A 303 -27.94 9.83 -7.73
N ARG A 304 -29.21 10.05 -7.37
CA ARG A 304 -30.35 9.68 -8.20
C ARG A 304 -30.36 10.46 -9.51
N GLN A 305 -30.04 11.74 -9.48
CA GLN A 305 -29.93 12.58 -10.67
C GLN A 305 -28.83 12.08 -11.61
N LEU A 306 -27.64 11.79 -11.08
CA LEU A 306 -26.54 11.18 -11.84
C LEU A 306 -26.99 9.89 -12.54
N VAL A 307 -27.67 8.99 -11.83
CA VAL A 307 -28.12 7.71 -12.39
C VAL A 307 -29.18 7.88 -13.50
N ARG A 308 -30.04 8.90 -13.40
CA ARG A 308 -30.96 9.27 -14.50
C ARG A 308 -30.20 9.72 -15.75
N GLU A 309 -29.19 10.56 -15.57
CA GLU A 309 -28.34 11.06 -16.67
C GLU A 309 -27.54 9.92 -17.34
N GLN A 310 -27.24 8.85 -16.60
CA GLN A 310 -26.61 7.63 -17.11
C GLN A 310 -27.58 6.65 -17.80
N GLY A 311 -28.85 7.02 -17.99
CA GLY A 311 -29.81 6.26 -18.80
C GLY A 311 -30.80 5.39 -18.02
N ALA A 312 -30.88 5.52 -16.69
CA ALA A 312 -31.92 4.83 -15.93
C ALA A 312 -33.31 5.38 -16.28
N THR A 313 -34.23 4.49 -16.63
CA THR A 313 -35.62 4.86 -16.99
C THR A 313 -36.47 5.16 -15.75
N TYR A 314 -36.12 4.55 -14.61
CA TYR A 314 -36.79 4.79 -13.33
C TYR A 314 -35.77 4.70 -12.19
N VAL A 315 -35.82 5.66 -11.26
CA VAL A 315 -34.82 5.78 -10.18
C VAL A 315 -35.49 5.97 -8.83
N MET A 316 -35.16 5.09 -7.88
CA MET A 316 -35.75 4.97 -6.55
C MET A 316 -34.72 5.21 -5.43
N ASP A 317 -35.18 5.29 -4.18
CA ASP A 317 -34.31 5.34 -3.02
C ASP A 317 -33.70 3.95 -2.72
N SER A 318 -32.38 3.88 -2.52
CA SER A 318 -31.70 2.64 -2.13
C SER A 318 -31.79 2.33 -0.63
N ARG A 319 -32.30 3.24 0.19
CA ARG A 319 -32.41 3.11 1.66
C ARG A 319 -33.80 2.72 2.14
N SER A 320 -34.80 2.75 1.25
CA SER A 320 -36.15 2.25 1.53
C SER A 320 -36.35 0.88 0.88
N LEU A 321 -37.25 0.06 1.43
CA LEU A 321 -37.73 -1.16 0.80
C LEU A 321 -38.90 -0.89 -0.19
N ASP A 322 -39.37 0.35 -0.27
CA ASP A 322 -40.44 0.78 -1.18
C ASP A 322 -40.08 0.57 -2.66
N PHE A 323 -38.78 0.42 -2.97
CA PHE A 323 -38.31 0.11 -4.33
C PHE A 323 -39.03 -1.10 -4.93
N ALA A 324 -39.49 -2.05 -4.10
CA ALA A 324 -40.17 -3.24 -4.59
C ALA A 324 -41.53 -2.89 -5.18
N ASP A 325 -42.35 -2.16 -4.42
CA ASP A 325 -43.68 -1.75 -4.86
C ASP A 325 -43.59 -0.73 -5.99
N GLU A 326 -42.62 0.18 -5.93
CA GLU A 326 -42.32 1.13 -6.99
C GLU A 326 -41.86 0.44 -8.28
N THR A 327 -41.03 -0.61 -8.19
CA THR A 327 -40.61 -1.42 -9.35
C THR A 327 -41.82 -2.10 -9.99
N MET A 328 -42.70 -2.69 -9.18
CA MET A 328 -43.92 -3.31 -9.70
C MET A 328 -44.83 -2.26 -10.36
N CYS A 329 -45.00 -1.09 -9.76
CA CYS A 329 -45.76 0.01 -10.35
C CYS A 329 -45.17 0.48 -11.69
N ALA A 330 -43.86 0.74 -11.74
CA ALA A 330 -43.15 1.20 -12.93
C ALA A 330 -43.12 0.17 -14.08
N THR A 331 -43.41 -1.09 -13.79
CA THR A 331 -43.44 -2.21 -14.75
C THR A 331 -44.86 -2.74 -15.00
N GLY A 332 -45.90 -2.04 -14.52
CA GLY A 332 -47.30 -2.46 -14.73
C GLY A 332 -47.63 -3.80 -14.06
N GLY A 333 -46.98 -4.12 -12.94
CA GLY A 333 -47.15 -5.35 -12.18
C GLY A 333 -46.39 -6.55 -12.73
N GLN A 334 -45.57 -6.39 -13.78
CA GLN A 334 -44.82 -7.51 -14.36
C GLN A 334 -43.51 -7.80 -13.62
N GLY A 335 -42.84 -6.77 -13.08
CA GLY A 335 -41.49 -6.89 -12.54
C GLY A 335 -40.39 -6.73 -13.60
N VAL A 336 -39.18 -7.15 -13.25
CA VAL A 336 -37.96 -7.09 -14.09
C VAL A 336 -37.43 -8.47 -14.43
N ASP A 337 -36.65 -8.57 -15.50
CA ASP A 337 -36.07 -9.83 -15.97
C ASP A 337 -34.82 -10.23 -15.16
N ALA A 338 -34.10 -9.24 -14.63
CA ALA A 338 -32.99 -9.46 -13.70
C ALA A 338 -32.91 -8.41 -12.58
N VAL A 339 -32.30 -8.78 -11.47
CA VAL A 339 -31.94 -7.87 -10.36
C VAL A 339 -30.45 -8.03 -10.09
N LEU A 340 -29.69 -6.93 -10.17
CA LEU A 340 -28.32 -6.86 -9.65
C LEU A 340 -28.35 -6.30 -8.23
N ASN A 341 -28.17 -7.18 -7.25
CA ASN A 341 -28.32 -6.86 -5.85
C ASN A 341 -26.99 -6.68 -5.12
N SER A 342 -26.93 -5.62 -4.33
CA SER A 342 -25.87 -5.35 -3.36
C SER A 342 -26.42 -5.01 -1.97
N LEU A 343 -27.76 -5.04 -1.79
CA LEU A 343 -28.42 -4.64 -0.57
C LEU A 343 -28.67 -5.88 0.30
N PRO A 344 -28.37 -5.81 1.60
CA PRO A 344 -28.42 -7.00 2.44
C PRO A 344 -29.77 -7.18 3.14
N GLY A 345 -29.97 -8.31 3.80
CA GLY A 345 -31.14 -8.59 4.63
C GLY A 345 -32.47 -8.61 3.87
N GLU A 346 -33.51 -7.95 4.41
CA GLU A 346 -34.88 -7.97 3.85
C GLU A 346 -34.96 -7.48 2.39
N ALA A 347 -34.00 -6.65 1.97
CA ALA A 347 -33.90 -6.17 0.59
C ALA A 347 -33.71 -7.33 -0.41
N ILE A 348 -33.06 -8.43 -0.01
CA ILE A 348 -32.89 -9.62 -0.86
C ILE A 348 -34.25 -10.25 -1.18
N ALA A 349 -35.06 -10.49 -0.15
CA ALA A 349 -36.40 -11.06 -0.32
C ALA A 349 -37.31 -10.14 -1.13
N LYS A 350 -37.24 -8.83 -0.89
CA LYS A 350 -37.99 -7.82 -1.66
C LYS A 350 -37.53 -7.75 -3.13
N GLY A 351 -36.23 -7.84 -3.38
CA GLY A 351 -35.67 -7.89 -4.74
C GLY A 351 -36.13 -9.14 -5.51
N LEU A 352 -36.20 -10.31 -4.86
CA LEU A 352 -36.76 -11.52 -5.49
C LEU A 352 -38.22 -11.36 -5.91
N MET A 353 -39.02 -10.62 -5.14
CA MET A 353 -40.41 -10.32 -5.49
C MET A 353 -40.55 -9.37 -6.69
N CYS A 354 -39.49 -8.66 -7.05
CA CYS A 354 -39.47 -7.77 -8.21
C CYS A 354 -39.25 -8.53 -9.53
N LEU A 355 -38.93 -9.83 -9.49
CA LEU A 355 -38.62 -10.61 -10.68
C LEU A 355 -39.87 -11.13 -11.38
N LYS A 356 -39.85 -11.09 -12.72
CA LYS A 356 -40.76 -11.83 -13.59
C LYS A 356 -40.57 -13.34 -13.46
N THR A 357 -41.53 -14.12 -13.97
CA THR A 357 -41.33 -15.55 -14.21
C THR A 357 -40.10 -15.77 -15.10
N GLY A 358 -39.18 -16.65 -14.67
CA GLY A 358 -37.90 -16.87 -15.36
C GLY A 358 -36.79 -15.86 -14.99
N GLY A 359 -37.05 -14.95 -14.05
CA GLY A 359 -36.13 -13.89 -13.69
C GLY A 359 -34.85 -14.37 -13.00
N ARG A 360 -33.78 -13.56 -13.10
CA ARG A 360 -32.44 -13.87 -12.58
C ARG A 360 -32.03 -12.90 -11.48
N PHE A 361 -31.79 -13.41 -10.29
CA PHE A 361 -31.27 -12.66 -9.16
C PHE A 361 -29.75 -12.80 -9.09
N LEU A 362 -29.03 -11.68 -9.13
CA LEU A 362 -27.57 -11.61 -9.18
C LEU A 362 -27.07 -10.98 -7.88
N GLU A 363 -26.66 -11.81 -6.93
CA GLU A 363 -26.18 -11.37 -5.61
C GLU A 363 -24.66 -11.17 -5.64
N ILE A 364 -24.22 -9.93 -5.43
CA ILE A 364 -22.78 -9.60 -5.30
C ILE A 364 -22.40 -9.26 -3.84
N GLY A 365 -23.37 -9.22 -2.92
CA GLY A 365 -23.14 -9.02 -1.50
C GLY A 365 -22.69 -10.31 -0.80
N LYS A 366 -21.62 -10.23 -0.01
CA LYS A 366 -21.08 -11.39 0.74
C LYS A 366 -21.73 -11.59 2.12
N ARG A 367 -22.26 -10.52 2.74
CA ARG A 367 -22.65 -10.52 4.17
C ARG A 367 -23.65 -11.63 4.51
N ASP A 368 -24.76 -11.69 3.81
CA ASP A 368 -25.85 -12.64 4.11
C ASP A 368 -25.49 -14.07 3.70
N ILE A 369 -24.68 -14.26 2.66
CA ILE A 369 -24.17 -15.57 2.24
C ILE A 369 -23.26 -16.17 3.32
N TYR A 370 -22.26 -15.41 3.78
CA TYR A 370 -21.35 -15.88 4.83
C TYR A 370 -22.02 -15.94 6.21
N GLY A 371 -23.12 -15.20 6.40
CA GLY A 371 -23.97 -15.30 7.59
C GLY A 371 -24.96 -16.47 7.57
N ASP A 372 -24.94 -17.31 6.54
CA ASP A 372 -25.88 -18.43 6.33
C ASP A 372 -27.35 -17.98 6.48
N ALA A 373 -27.67 -16.81 5.90
CA ALA A 373 -29.00 -16.24 6.01
C ALA A 373 -30.04 -17.14 5.31
N THR A 374 -31.16 -17.39 5.99
CA THR A 374 -32.23 -18.21 5.42
C THR A 374 -32.96 -17.49 4.29
N LEU A 375 -33.12 -18.19 3.15
CA LEU A 375 -33.85 -17.69 1.99
C LEU A 375 -35.12 -18.52 1.77
N GLY A 376 -36.28 -17.86 1.78
CA GLY A 376 -37.55 -18.51 1.48
C GLY A 376 -37.61 -18.98 0.02
N LEU A 377 -37.94 -20.25 -0.21
CA LEU A 377 -38.00 -20.83 -1.56
C LEU A 377 -39.29 -20.50 -2.34
N TYR A 378 -40.30 -19.92 -1.69
CA TYR A 378 -41.59 -19.63 -2.31
C TYR A 378 -41.51 -18.80 -3.61
N PRO A 379 -40.68 -17.74 -3.73
CA PRO A 379 -40.51 -17.00 -4.99
C PRO A 379 -40.05 -17.85 -6.17
N PHE A 380 -39.26 -18.91 -5.93
CA PHE A 380 -38.72 -19.78 -6.98
C PHE A 380 -39.77 -20.63 -7.70
N ARG A 381 -41.02 -20.67 -7.20
CA ARG A 381 -42.16 -21.22 -7.95
C ARG A 381 -42.36 -20.56 -9.32
N ASN A 382 -41.84 -19.36 -9.50
CA ASN A 382 -41.86 -18.61 -10.75
C ASN A 382 -40.65 -18.93 -11.66
N ASN A 383 -40.01 -20.09 -11.52
CA ASN A 383 -38.83 -20.51 -12.30
C ASN A 383 -37.66 -19.51 -12.20
N LEU A 384 -37.44 -18.94 -11.01
CA LEU A 384 -36.36 -17.97 -10.80
C LEU A 384 -35.00 -18.69 -10.72
N ALA A 385 -33.95 -17.97 -11.09
CA ALA A 385 -32.56 -18.38 -10.83
C ALA A 385 -31.89 -17.39 -9.87
N LEU A 386 -31.08 -17.88 -8.95
CA LEU A 386 -30.23 -17.06 -8.08
C LEU A 386 -28.77 -17.41 -8.34
N PHE A 387 -27.95 -16.38 -8.57
CA PHE A 387 -26.51 -16.47 -8.73
C PHE A 387 -25.84 -15.72 -7.59
N ALA A 388 -25.11 -16.44 -6.74
CA ALA A 388 -24.14 -15.85 -5.83
C ALA A 388 -22.84 -15.62 -6.61
N ILE A 389 -22.38 -14.36 -6.69
CA ILE A 389 -21.27 -13.96 -7.54
C ILE A 389 -20.13 -13.46 -6.67
N ASP A 390 -19.00 -14.15 -6.76
CA ASP A 390 -17.75 -13.77 -6.14
C ASP A 390 -16.64 -13.80 -7.19
N LEU A 391 -16.17 -12.62 -7.61
CA LEU A 391 -15.12 -12.49 -8.61
C LEU A 391 -13.79 -13.12 -8.14
N ASP A 392 -13.56 -13.20 -6.82
CA ASP A 392 -12.36 -13.81 -6.26
C ASP A 392 -12.30 -15.34 -6.47
N GLN A 393 -13.42 -15.97 -6.86
CA GLN A 393 -13.56 -17.42 -7.06
C GLN A 393 -13.48 -17.84 -8.54
N LEU A 394 -13.32 -16.89 -9.46
CA LEU A 394 -13.16 -17.13 -10.91
C LEU A 394 -11.68 -17.19 -11.28
#